data_AF-A0A6A1UKY0-F1
#
_entry.id   AF-A0A6A1UKY0-F1
#
_cell.length_a   1.000
_cell.length_b   1.000
_cell.length_c   1.000
_cell.angle_alpha   90.00
_cell.angle_beta   90.00
_cell.angle_gamma   90.00
#
_symmetry.space_group_name_H-M   'P 1'
#
loop_
_entity.id
_entity.type
_entity.pdbx_description
1 polymer ?
#
loop_
_entity_poly.entity_id
_entity_poly.type
_entity_poly.pdbx_seq_one_letter_code
_entity_poly.pdbx_strand_id
1 'polypeptide(L)'
;MEDIRRLLMNQFKHKRAMLQIATWDICPLIQRKLEKSKHDARQCSCQWMDETSFEVDTANGDRKLVNIGAWECSCKLVNIGSYF
;
A
#
# COMPACT_ATOMS: atom_id res chain seq x y z
N MET A 1 1.30 18.07 31.67
CA MET A 1 1.40 18.56 30.26
C MET A 1 2.80 18.36 29.68
N GLU A 2 3.86 18.36 30.49
CA GLU A 2 5.24 18.17 30.03
C GLU A 2 5.58 16.73 29.59
N ASP A 3 4.93 15.71 30.16
CA ASP A 3 5.19 14.31 29.79
C ASP A 3 4.77 14.00 28.35
N ILE A 4 3.63 14.54 27.92
CA ILE A 4 3.16 14.44 26.54
C ILE A 4 4.17 15.10 25.60
N ARG A 5 4.70 16.28 25.99
CA ARG A 5 5.72 16.99 25.21
C ARG A 5 7.01 16.18 25.08
N ARG A 6 7.48 15.56 26.17
CA ARG A 6 8.67 14.68 26.16
C ARG A 6 8.47 13.45 25.27
N LEU A 7 7.30 12.80 25.36
CA LEU A 7 6.95 11.65 24.52
C LEU A 7 6.97 12.02 23.03
N LEU A 8 6.35 13.13 22.66
CA LEU A 8 6.33 13.61 21.28
C LEU A 8 7.74 13.93 20.77
N MET A 9 8.54 14.66 21.56
CA MET A 9 9.91 15.00 21.18
C MET A 9 10.80 13.76 21.01
N ASN A 10 10.64 12.75 21.86
CA ASN A 10 11.34 11.47 21.72
C ASN A 10 10.93 10.73 20.44
N GLN A 11 9.63 10.72 20.10
CA GLN A 11 9.17 10.13 18.84
C GLN A 11 9.74 10.86 17.63
N PHE A 12 9.76 12.20 17.64
CA PHE A 12 10.34 12.98 16.55
C PHE A 12 11.84 12.74 16.40
N LYS A 13 12.58 12.67 17.52
CA LYS A 13 14.01 12.36 17.52
C LYS A 13 14.28 10.99 16.90
N HIS A 14 13.49 9.99 17.25
CA HIS A 14 13.62 8.65 16.70
C HIS A 14 13.32 8.61 15.19
N LYS A 15 12.21 9.22 14.75
CA LYS A 15 11.86 9.31 13.33
C LYS A 15 12.93 10.05 12.52
N ARG A 16 13.48 11.13 13.05
CA ARG A 16 14.55 11.90 12.39
C ARG A 16 15.82 11.07 12.24
N ALA A 17 16.23 10.33 13.28
CA ALA A 17 17.38 9.44 13.21
C ALA A 17 17.19 8.36 12.13
N MET A 18 16.00 7.77 12.03
CA MET A 18 15.68 6.80 10.97
C MET A 18 15.79 7.38 9.56
N LEU A 19 15.39 8.64 9.38
CA LEU A 19 15.50 9.32 8.08
C LEU A 19 16.94 9.68 7.72
N GLN A 20 17.75 10.06 8.71
CA GLN A 20 19.15 10.43 8.47
C GLN A 20 20.02 9.26 8.01
N ILE A 21 19.68 8.04 8.43
CA ILE A 21 20.39 6.82 8.02
C ILE A 21 19.76 6.13 6.81
N ALA A 22 18.62 6.63 6.33
CA ALA A 22 17.93 6.04 5.20
C ALA A 22 18.70 6.31 3.91
N THR A 23 19.00 5.24 3.18
CA THR A 23 19.66 5.31 1.85
C THR A 23 18.66 5.37 0.70
N TRP A 24 17.36 5.33 1.00
CA TRP A 24 16.29 5.27 0.01
C TRP A 24 15.78 6.68 -0.30
N ASP A 25 15.37 6.92 -1.55
CA ASP A 25 14.80 8.19 -2.00
C ASP A 25 13.45 8.53 -1.34
N ILE A 26 12.81 7.53 -0.73
CA ILE A 26 11.53 7.65 -0.04
C ILE A 26 11.64 7.23 1.42
N CYS A 27 10.73 7.77 2.24
CA CYS A 27 10.66 7.47 3.68
C CYS A 27 10.69 5.95 3.94
N PRO A 28 11.54 5.44 4.87
CA PRO A 28 11.68 4.01 5.15
C PRO A 28 10.37 3.29 5.49
N LEU A 29 9.42 3.99 6.14
CA LEU A 29 8.11 3.42 6.45
C LEU A 29 7.26 3.22 5.19
N ILE A 30 7.33 4.16 4.25
CA ILE A 30 6.66 4.05 2.95
C ILE A 30 7.31 2.93 2.15
N GLN A 31 8.65 2.90 2.08
CA GLN A 31 9.39 1.82 1.42
C GLN A 31 8.99 0.44 1.98
N ARG A 32 8.94 0.30 3.30
CA ARG A 32 8.52 -0.95 3.96
C ARG A 32 7.09 -1.33 3.63
N LYS A 33 6.17 -0.35 3.55
CA LYS A 33 4.78 -0.60 3.17
C LYS A 33 4.68 -1.07 1.72
N LEU A 34 5.41 -0.43 0.80
CA LEU A 34 5.45 -0.81 -0.61
C LEU A 34 6.05 -2.21 -0.82
N GLU A 35 7.17 -2.52 -0.18
CA GLU A 35 7.79 -3.84 -0.27
C GLU A 35 6.88 -4.93 0.31
N LYS A 36 6.14 -4.64 1.39
CA LYS A 36 5.12 -5.56 1.89
C LYS A 36 4.02 -5.78 0.84
N SER A 37 3.42 -4.71 0.31
CA SER A 37 2.37 -4.83 -0.72
C SER A 37 2.85 -5.57 -1.97
N LYS A 38 4.09 -5.34 -2.40
CA LYS A 38 4.73 -6.06 -3.51
C LYS A 38 4.91 -7.54 -3.20
N HIS A 39 5.35 -7.88 -1.99
CA HIS A 39 5.49 -9.27 -1.56
C HIS A 39 4.12 -9.97 -1.53
N ASP A 40 3.12 -9.34 -0.92
CA ASP A 40 1.76 -9.87 -0.83
C ASP A 40 1.15 -10.07 -2.24
N ALA A 41 1.38 -9.12 -3.16
CA ALA A 41 0.89 -9.22 -4.53
C ALA A 41 1.47 -10.39 -5.33
N ARG A 42 2.65 -10.94 -4.97
CA ARG A 42 3.21 -12.14 -5.61
C ARG A 42 2.37 -13.39 -5.39
N GLN A 43 1.54 -13.38 -4.35
CA GLN A 43 0.64 -14.49 -4.04
C GLN A 43 -0.73 -14.33 -4.71
N CYS A 44 -0.91 -13.26 -5.50
CA CYS A 44 -2.12 -13.05 -6.29
C CYS A 44 -1.89 -13.54 -7.73
N SER A 45 -2.90 -14.17 -8.32
CA SER A 45 -2.93 -14.48 -9.76
C SER A 45 -4.01 -13.68 -10.45
N CYS A 46 -3.64 -13.02 -11.55
CA CYS A 46 -4.58 -12.26 -12.37
C CYS A 46 -4.97 -13.09 -13.60
N GLN A 47 -6.28 -13.21 -13.84
CA GLN A 47 -6.85 -13.84 -15.03
C GLN A 47 -7.60 -12.78 -15.83
N TRP A 48 -7.09 -12.43 -17.00
CA TRP A 48 -7.73 -11.49 -17.90
C TRP A 48 -8.96 -12.13 -18.53
N MET A 49 -10.10 -11.44 -18.48
CA MET A 49 -11.33 -11.87 -19.14
C MET A 49 -11.53 -11.13 -20.46
N ASP A 50 -11.24 -9.83 -20.47
CA ASP A 50 -11.25 -8.97 -21.66
C ASP A 50 -10.13 -7.91 -21.55
N GLU A 51 -10.08 -6.95 -22.48
CA GLU A 51 -9.03 -5.89 -22.49
C GLU A 51 -9.10 -4.96 -21.27
N THR A 52 -10.25 -4.87 -20.61
CA THR A 52 -10.55 -3.92 -19.54
C THR A 52 -10.88 -4.58 -18.21
N SER A 53 -11.12 -5.89 -18.18
CA SER A 53 -11.60 -6.61 -17.01
C SER A 53 -10.73 -7.83 -16.72
N PHE A 54 -10.38 -8.00 -15.44
CA PHE A 54 -9.63 -9.15 -14.96
C PHE A 54 -10.08 -9.57 -13.57
N GLU A 55 -9.99 -10.86 -13.31
CA GLU A 55 -10.16 -11.43 -11.98
C GLU A 55 -8.81 -11.56 -11.28
N VAL A 56 -8.79 -11.28 -9.98
CA VAL A 56 -7.65 -11.46 -9.11
C VAL A 56 -8.01 -12.50 -8.07
N ASP A 57 -7.37 -13.68 -8.15
CA ASP A 57 -7.35 -14.61 -7.05
C ASP A 57 -6.33 -14.10 -6.03
N THR A 58 -6.78 -13.83 -4.80
CA THR A 58 -5.90 -13.38 -3.72
C THR A 58 -5.34 -14.55 -2.93
N ALA A 59 -4.25 -14.31 -2.21
CA ALA A 59 -3.62 -15.30 -1.32
C ALA A 59 -4.59 -15.94 -0.30
N ASN A 60 -5.68 -15.23 0.06
CA ASN A 60 -6.66 -15.68 1.04
C ASN A 60 -7.79 -16.53 0.41
N GLY A 61 -7.72 -16.82 -0.90
CA GLY A 61 -8.75 -17.54 -1.64
C GLY A 61 -9.93 -16.69 -2.09
N ASP A 62 -9.95 -15.38 -1.77
CA ASP A 62 -10.96 -14.46 -2.30
C ASP A 62 -10.68 -14.19 -3.78
N ARG A 63 -11.76 -14.13 -4.57
CA ARG A 63 -11.75 -13.59 -5.94
C ARG A 63 -12.25 -12.17 -5.95
N LYS A 64 -11.49 -11.28 -6.60
CA LYS A 64 -11.90 -9.89 -6.84
C LYS A 64 -11.97 -9.62 -8.34
N LEU A 65 -13.03 -8.95 -8.77
CA LEU A 65 -13.19 -8.50 -10.15
C LEU A 65 -12.75 -7.05 -10.25
N VAL A 66 -11.89 -6.75 -11.21
CA VAL A 66 -11.42 -5.40 -11.50
C VAL A 66 -11.81 -5.06 -12.92
N ASN A 67 -12.49 -3.92 -13.09
CA ASN A 67 -12.78 -3.32 -14.39
C ASN A 67 -12.06 -1.98 -14.48
N ILE A 68 -11.00 -1.95 -15.28
CA ILE A 68 -10.18 -0.76 -15.54
C ILE A 68 -10.96 0.27 -16.37
N GLY A 69 -11.78 -0.18 -17.33
CA GLY A 69 -12.57 0.71 -18.18
C GLY A 69 -13.62 1.52 -17.40
N ALA A 70 -14.27 0.88 -16.43
CA ALA A 70 -15.22 1.50 -15.52
C ALA A 70 -14.57 2.09 -14.25
N TRP A 71 -13.27 1.85 -14.03
CA TRP A 71 -12.53 2.25 -12.83
C TRP A 71 -13.09 1.64 -11.53
N GLU A 72 -13.66 0.44 -11.64
CA GLU A 72 -14.35 -0.27 -10.57
C GLU A 72 -13.55 -1.49 -10.08
N CYS A 73 -13.61 -1.74 -8.77
CA CYS A 73 -13.10 -2.95 -8.15
C CYS A 73 -14.16 -3.53 -7.21
N SER A 74 -14.40 -4.84 -7.28
CA SER A 74 -15.30 -5.53 -6.36
C SER A 74 -14.82 -5.48 -4.91
N CYS A 75 -13.56 -5.10 -4.69
CA CYS A 75 -12.98 -4.86 -3.38
C CYS A 75 -13.57 -3.64 -2.64
N LYS A 76 -14.43 -2.81 -3.26
CA LYS A 76 -15.09 -1.60 -2.69
C LYS A 76 -14.15 -0.56 -2.04
N LEU A 77 -12.85 -0.82 -2.03
CA LEU A 77 -11.82 -0.05 -1.34
C LEU A 77 -11.06 0.89 -2.27
N VAL A 78 -11.13 0.66 -3.58
CA VAL A 78 -10.35 1.42 -4.57
C VAL A 78 -11.31 2.03 -5.57
N ASN A 79 -11.60 3.32 -5.36
CA ASN A 79 -12.05 4.19 -6.43
C ASN A 79 -10.79 4.55 -7.21
N ILE A 80 -10.52 3.82 -8.30
CA ILE A 80 -9.25 3.91 -9.05
C ILE A 80 -9.05 5.37 -9.55
N GLY A 81 -10.15 6.13 -9.67
CA GLY A 81 -10.20 7.52 -10.16
C GLY A 81 -9.54 8.56 -9.26
N SER A 82 -9.10 8.17 -8.06
CA SER A 82 -8.52 9.08 -7.06
C SER A 82 -7.00 9.25 -7.16
N TYR A 83 -6.33 8.57 -8.10
CA TYR A 83 -4.87 8.58 -8.25
C TYR A 83 -4.37 9.19 -9.58
N PHE A 84 -5.27 9.67 -10.44
CA PHE A 84 -4.94 10.37 -11.70
C PHE A 84 -5.58 11.75 -11.74
#